data_AF-A0A452Y7U7-F1
#
_entry.id   AF-A0A452Y7U7-F1
#
_cell.length_a   1.000
_cell.length_b   1.000
_cell.length_c   1.000
_cell.angle_alpha   90.00
_cell.angle_beta   90.00
_cell.angle_gamma   90.00
#
_symmetry.space_group_name_H-M   'P 1'
#
loop_
_entity.id
_entity.type
_entity.pdbx_description
1 polymer ?
#
loop_
_entity_poly.entity_id
_entity_poly.type
_entity_poly.pdbx_seq_one_letter_code
_entity_poly.pdbx_strand_id
1 'polypeptide(L)'
;MVASKLFVQCSRQKGLLKIYRHLLNSRKNVFNIFSIPEVGGMKFKDVRRKVQDAVVCGIFRSGGIHFHPGDDEVLKETDKLLLISPVCGKRKSQYSVLNISERTDNSVNYSEPKEGQRSSSVVTELKETRLKNIVERPSKSLSKSSECTLGPRECILIVGWRPKITDMIREYDNYLGPGSVLEILSETPITERTSVVNPLMQSQLKNIKVTHKVGCPMNYDTLKEAIINIRKSAKCDKNVPLSVVVISDRDWLIGDTVQADKQLAYTLLLAENICQKNDIKVQHLVSEIVDTGLGKQITRIRPSLSFIGAEEVMSLVTAQVAECSELNEVWKDILDAEGDEIYIKEVGLYMKEGEKISFTELSERAVLRREVAIGYVKDQKQHINPTNKLQPLSLEMTDSLIVISEFEG
;
A
#
# COMPACT_ATOMS: atom_id res chain seq x y z
N MET A 1 -12.51 2.16 -13.30
CA MET A 1 -11.87 3.18 -12.46
C MET A 1 -11.45 2.63 -11.09
N VAL A 2 -12.23 2.71 -10.00
CA VAL A 2 -11.68 2.41 -8.65
C VAL A 2 -11.18 0.97 -8.45
N ALA A 3 -11.91 -0.04 -8.95
CA ALA A 3 -11.46 -1.44 -8.87
C ALA A 3 -10.14 -1.69 -9.62
N SER A 4 -9.91 -0.99 -10.74
CA SER A 4 -8.66 -1.06 -11.51
C SER A 4 -7.50 -0.48 -10.71
N LYS A 5 -7.73 0.64 -9.99
CA LYS A 5 -6.73 1.28 -9.12
C LYS A 5 -6.30 0.34 -8.00
N LEU A 6 -7.28 -0.17 -7.24
CA LEU A 6 -7.04 -1.15 -6.17
C LEU A 6 -6.28 -2.37 -6.69
N PHE A 7 -6.68 -2.89 -7.86
CA PHE A 7 -6.03 -4.04 -8.46
C PHE A 7 -4.57 -3.75 -8.78
N VAL A 8 -4.27 -2.63 -9.42
CA VAL A 8 -2.90 -2.24 -9.78
C VAL A 8 -2.04 -2.07 -8.52
N GLN A 9 -2.51 -1.34 -7.51
CA GLN A 9 -1.80 -1.21 -6.23
C GLN A 9 -1.49 -2.58 -5.60
N CYS A 10 -2.50 -3.45 -5.51
CA CYS A 10 -2.34 -4.79 -4.91
C CYS A 10 -1.47 -5.72 -5.77
N SER A 11 -1.41 -5.52 -7.08
CA SER A 11 -0.60 -6.32 -8.00
C SER A 11 0.89 -6.02 -7.86
N ARG A 12 1.24 -4.77 -7.50
CA ARG A 12 2.61 -4.29 -7.30
C ARG A 12 3.13 -4.53 -5.89
N GLN A 13 2.26 -4.63 -4.89
CA GLN A 13 2.67 -4.78 -3.49
C GLN A 13 2.16 -6.09 -2.88
N LYS A 14 3.08 -7.05 -2.70
CA LYS A 14 2.75 -8.35 -2.08
C LYS A 14 2.24 -8.13 -0.66
N GLY A 15 1.01 -8.58 -0.39
CA GLY A 15 0.40 -8.53 0.94
C GLY A 15 -0.50 -7.32 1.18
N LEU A 16 -0.50 -6.30 0.30
CA LEU A 16 -1.30 -5.08 0.46
C LEU A 16 -2.81 -5.38 0.56
N LEU A 17 -3.31 -6.33 -0.24
CA LEU A 17 -4.70 -6.77 -0.16
C LEU A 17 -5.12 -7.26 1.24
N LYS A 18 -4.21 -7.89 1.99
CA LYS A 18 -4.48 -8.34 3.36
C LYS A 18 -4.62 -7.17 4.34
N ILE A 19 -3.96 -6.05 4.04
CA ILE A 19 -4.04 -4.80 4.81
C ILE A 19 -5.38 -4.11 4.51
N TYR A 20 -5.75 -3.97 3.23
CA TYR A 20 -7.07 -3.47 2.85
C TYR A 20 -8.21 -4.26 3.51
N ARG A 21 -8.16 -5.60 3.43
CA ARG A 21 -9.13 -6.47 4.13
C ARG A 21 -9.10 -6.31 5.65
N HIS A 22 -7.98 -5.93 6.25
CA HIS A 22 -7.91 -5.64 7.69
C HIS A 22 -8.64 -4.34 8.00
N LEU A 23 -8.31 -3.26 7.29
CA LEU A 23 -8.86 -1.91 7.50
C LEU A 23 -10.35 -1.81 7.15
N LEU A 24 -10.88 -2.79 6.42
CA LEU A 24 -12.28 -2.91 6.05
C LEU A 24 -13.08 -3.88 6.94
N ASN A 25 -12.42 -4.54 7.90
CA ASN A 25 -13.07 -5.50 8.79
C ASN A 25 -13.50 -4.83 10.10
N SER A 26 -14.81 -4.65 10.28
CA SER A 26 -15.39 -3.98 11.46
C SER A 26 -15.07 -4.61 12.82
N ARG A 27 -14.54 -5.84 12.85
CA ARG A 27 -14.07 -6.52 14.07
C ARG A 27 -12.59 -6.26 14.39
N LYS A 28 -11.91 -5.45 13.58
CA LYS A 28 -10.47 -5.14 13.67
C LYS A 28 -10.25 -3.63 13.77
N ASN A 29 -8.99 -3.21 13.63
CA ASN A 29 -8.63 -1.80 13.51
C ASN A 29 -8.97 -1.29 12.11
N VAL A 30 -9.82 -0.27 12.03
CA VAL A 30 -10.33 0.33 10.78
C VAL A 30 -10.15 1.85 10.81
N PHE A 31 -10.33 2.50 9.67
CA PHE A 31 -10.41 3.97 9.63
C PHE A 31 -11.68 4.46 10.33
N ASN A 32 -11.50 5.43 11.23
CA ASN A 32 -12.57 6.12 11.93
C ASN A 32 -12.28 7.61 11.93
N ILE A 33 -13.32 8.44 11.74
CA ILE A 33 -13.22 9.89 11.84
C ILE A 33 -13.92 10.31 13.14
N PHE A 34 -13.18 11.01 14.02
CA PHE A 34 -13.69 11.46 15.31
C PHE A 34 -13.63 12.98 15.43
N SER A 35 -14.74 13.58 15.86
CA SER A 35 -14.77 14.96 16.33
C SER A 35 -14.38 14.98 17.80
N ILE A 36 -13.29 15.67 18.13
CA ILE A 36 -12.77 15.75 19.48
C ILE A 36 -12.49 17.23 19.77
N PRO A 37 -13.44 17.96 20.37
CA PRO A 37 -13.26 19.39 20.65
C PRO A 37 -12.04 19.69 21.55
N GLU A 38 -11.68 18.76 22.44
CA GLU A 38 -10.61 18.93 23.43
C GLU A 38 -9.21 19.02 22.83
N VAL A 39 -9.02 18.61 21.57
CA VAL A 39 -7.73 18.78 20.88
C VAL A 39 -7.59 20.14 20.19
N GLY A 40 -8.63 20.98 20.23
CA GLY A 40 -8.58 22.34 19.72
C GLY A 40 -7.45 23.15 20.35
N GLY A 41 -6.65 23.83 19.53
CA GLY A 41 -5.49 24.61 19.95
C GLY A 41 -4.22 23.78 20.21
N MET A 42 -4.30 22.44 20.21
CA MET A 42 -3.13 21.58 20.35
C MET A 42 -2.38 21.43 19.01
N LYS A 43 -1.06 21.21 19.09
CA LYS A 43 -0.27 20.81 17.93
C LYS A 43 -0.52 19.35 17.58
N PHE A 44 -0.49 19.02 16.29
CA PHE A 44 -0.69 17.66 15.81
C PHE A 44 0.30 16.66 16.43
N LYS A 45 1.56 17.06 16.62
CA LYS A 45 2.59 16.29 17.32
C LYS A 45 2.16 15.84 18.72
N ASP A 46 1.55 16.73 19.48
CA ASP A 46 1.14 16.45 20.86
C ASP A 46 -0.04 15.49 20.87
N VAL A 47 -0.98 15.66 19.94
CA VAL A 47 -2.13 14.77 19.77
C VAL A 47 -1.67 13.35 19.42
N ARG A 48 -0.85 13.19 18.37
CA ARG A 48 -0.38 11.86 17.94
C ARG A 48 0.46 11.13 18.99
N ARG A 49 1.17 11.85 19.86
CA ARG A 49 1.97 11.26 20.96
C ARG A 49 1.14 10.91 22.18
N LYS A 50 0.03 11.62 22.42
CA LYS A 50 -0.88 11.33 23.54
C LYS A 50 -1.79 10.13 23.27
N VAL A 51 -2.16 9.88 22.01
CA VAL A 51 -3.04 8.77 21.62
C VAL A 51 -2.25 7.45 21.61
N GLN A 52 -2.49 6.58 22.59
CA GLN A 52 -1.80 5.29 22.71
C GLN A 52 -2.57 4.14 22.06
N ASP A 53 -3.91 4.15 22.16
CA ASP A 53 -4.75 3.01 21.74
C ASP A 53 -5.15 3.04 20.25
N ALA A 54 -4.79 4.11 19.54
CA ALA A 54 -5.07 4.29 18.11
C ALA A 54 -3.88 4.91 17.37
N VAL A 55 -3.86 4.81 16.05
CA VAL A 55 -2.88 5.54 15.21
C VAL A 55 -3.57 6.77 14.63
N VAL A 56 -3.06 7.96 14.95
CA VAL A 56 -3.52 9.22 14.36
C VAL A 56 -2.91 9.36 12.96
N CYS A 57 -3.75 9.32 11.93
CA CYS A 57 -3.32 9.31 10.54
C CYS A 57 -3.37 10.69 9.87
N GLY A 58 -4.26 11.56 10.34
CA GLY A 58 -4.44 12.86 9.71
C GLY A 58 -5.56 13.69 10.31
N ILE A 59 -5.78 14.83 9.69
CA ILE A 59 -6.83 15.80 10.05
C ILE A 59 -7.84 15.85 8.92
N PHE A 60 -9.12 15.71 9.24
CA PHE A 60 -10.22 15.96 8.33
C PHE A 60 -10.76 17.37 8.59
N ARG A 61 -10.60 18.25 7.59
CA ARG A 61 -10.92 19.69 7.68
C ARG A 61 -11.61 20.14 6.41
N SER A 62 -12.68 20.91 6.55
CA SER A 62 -13.40 21.51 5.42
C SER A 62 -13.87 20.51 4.35
N GLY A 63 -14.19 19.27 4.76
CA GLY A 63 -14.65 18.22 3.86
C GLY A 63 -13.55 17.47 3.11
N GLY A 64 -12.27 17.75 3.38
CA GLY A 64 -11.12 17.01 2.84
C GLY A 64 -10.29 16.35 3.93
N ILE A 65 -9.58 15.27 3.56
CA ILE A 65 -8.59 14.61 4.41
C ILE A 65 -7.20 15.20 4.13
N HIS A 66 -6.40 15.40 5.18
CA HIS A 66 -4.99 15.72 5.11
C HIS A 66 -4.22 14.71 5.95
N PHE A 67 -3.54 13.77 5.29
CA PHE A 67 -2.67 12.80 5.94
C PHE A 67 -1.34 13.43 6.36
N HIS A 68 -0.67 12.83 7.36
CA HIS A 68 0.64 13.26 7.88
C HIS A 68 0.85 14.79 7.98
N PRO A 69 -0.10 15.56 8.56
CA PRO A 69 0.06 17.00 8.69
C PRO A 69 1.32 17.34 9.48
N GLY A 70 1.86 18.53 9.24
CA GLY A 70 3.10 18.98 9.89
C GLY A 70 2.97 18.92 11.42
N ASP A 71 4.03 18.52 12.11
CA ASP A 71 4.03 18.35 13.57
C ASP A 71 3.59 19.63 14.32
N ASP A 72 3.88 20.81 13.75
CA ASP A 72 3.52 22.12 14.29
C ASP A 72 2.12 22.63 13.87
N GLU A 73 1.40 21.88 13.04
CA GLU A 73 0.03 22.25 12.64
C GLU A 73 -0.90 22.24 13.85
N VAL A 74 -1.57 23.36 14.07
CA VAL A 74 -2.50 23.55 15.20
C VAL A 74 -3.90 23.11 14.78
N LEU A 75 -4.51 22.25 15.58
CA LEU A 75 -5.86 21.76 15.35
C LEU A 75 -6.89 22.83 15.72
N LYS A 76 -7.93 22.94 14.91
CA LYS A 76 -9.12 23.77 15.17
C LYS A 76 -10.16 22.92 15.90
N GLU A 77 -11.02 23.57 16.67
CA GLU A 77 -12.14 22.87 17.35
C GLU A 77 -13.11 22.18 16.38
N THR A 78 -13.17 22.65 15.13
CA THR A 78 -14.00 22.07 14.07
C THR A 78 -13.30 20.94 13.30
N ASP A 79 -12.01 20.72 13.55
CA ASP A 79 -11.27 19.65 12.91
C ASP A 79 -11.69 18.29 13.48
N LYS A 80 -11.69 17.28 12.61
CA LYS A 80 -11.86 15.89 13.01
C LYS A 80 -10.55 15.14 12.82
N LEU A 81 -10.30 14.14 13.66
CA LEU A 81 -9.12 13.28 13.56
C LEU A 81 -9.45 12.01 12.79
N LEU A 82 -8.60 11.65 11.82
CA LEU A 82 -8.61 10.34 11.20
C LEU A 82 -7.75 9.39 12.02
N LEU A 83 -8.36 8.33 12.56
CA LEU A 83 -7.70 7.34 13.40
C LEU A 83 -7.83 5.94 12.80
N ILE A 84 -6.81 5.10 13.01
CA ILE A 84 -6.94 3.65 12.90
C ILE A 84 -7.12 3.08 14.30
N SER A 85 -8.32 2.53 14.56
CA SER A 85 -8.74 2.00 15.85
C SER A 85 -9.85 0.94 15.68
N PRO A 86 -10.16 0.13 16.70
CA PRO A 86 -11.35 -0.72 16.65
C PRO A 86 -12.62 0.12 16.46
N VAL A 87 -13.66 -0.47 15.88
CA VAL A 87 -14.97 0.19 15.79
C VAL A 87 -15.51 0.41 17.21
N CYS A 88 -15.44 1.64 17.69
CA CYS A 88 -16.06 2.03 18.94
C CYS A 88 -17.57 2.14 18.71
N GLY A 89 -18.36 1.22 19.29
CA GLY A 89 -19.80 1.40 19.31
C GLY A 89 -20.14 2.75 19.93
N LYS A 90 -21.17 3.45 19.40
CA LYS A 90 -21.57 4.86 19.71
C LYS A 90 -21.61 5.27 21.20
N ARG A 91 -21.46 4.34 22.15
CA ARG A 91 -21.46 4.56 23.60
C ARG A 91 -20.12 4.31 24.32
N LYS A 92 -19.14 3.62 23.72
CA LYS A 92 -17.79 3.53 24.31
C LYS A 92 -16.99 4.78 23.94
N SER A 93 -17.34 5.84 24.66
CA SER A 93 -16.55 7.01 25.00
C SER A 93 -15.36 7.33 24.08
N GLN A 94 -15.52 8.38 23.27
CA GLN A 94 -14.44 9.12 22.60
C GLN A 94 -13.29 9.47 23.58
N TYR A 95 -13.59 9.55 24.89
CA TYR A 95 -12.65 9.77 25.99
C TYR A 95 -11.81 8.54 26.39
N SER A 96 -12.03 7.35 25.81
CA SER A 96 -11.16 6.19 26.07
C SER A 96 -9.94 6.16 25.13
N VAL A 97 -10.10 6.63 23.90
CA VAL A 97 -9.02 6.73 22.90
C VAL A 97 -8.03 7.83 23.30
N LEU A 98 -8.58 8.88 23.91
CA LEU A 98 -7.86 9.93 24.59
C LEU A 98 -7.99 9.69 26.09
N ASN A 99 -7.20 8.78 26.65
CA ASN A 99 -6.84 8.87 28.07
C ASN A 99 -6.06 10.19 28.28
N ILE A 100 -6.74 11.33 28.13
CA ILE A 100 -6.36 12.61 28.70
C ILE A 100 -6.68 12.43 30.18
N SER A 101 -5.84 11.67 30.88
CA SER A 101 -5.83 11.78 32.33
C SER A 101 -5.53 13.26 32.61
N GLU A 102 -6.44 13.95 33.29
CA GLU A 102 -6.12 15.14 34.07
C GLU A 102 -5.02 14.74 35.08
N ARG A 103 -3.77 14.70 34.61
CA ARG A 103 -2.63 14.97 35.46
C ARG A 103 -2.37 16.46 35.30
N THR A 104 -3.16 17.22 36.04
CA THR A 104 -2.77 18.51 36.58
C THR A 104 -1.30 18.44 37.00
N ASP A 105 -0.53 19.39 36.49
CA ASP A 105 0.84 19.72 36.89
C ASP A 105 1.78 18.52 37.11
N ASN A 106 2.25 17.97 36.01
CA ASN A 106 3.68 17.79 35.89
C ASN A 106 4.09 18.20 34.48
N SER A 107 4.68 19.40 34.39
CA SER A 107 5.71 19.64 33.39
C SER A 107 6.55 18.38 33.28
N VAL A 108 6.45 17.67 32.16
CA VAL A 108 7.42 16.62 31.84
C VAL A 108 8.67 17.41 31.45
N ASN A 109 9.36 17.90 32.47
CA ASN A 109 10.79 18.08 32.40
C ASN A 109 11.32 16.74 31.87
N TYR A 110 12.08 16.80 30.78
CA TYR A 110 13.16 15.86 30.59
C TYR A 110 14.03 15.95 31.85
N SER A 111 13.68 15.20 32.89
CA SER A 111 14.51 15.08 34.06
C SER A 111 15.68 14.20 33.65
N GLU A 112 16.78 14.88 33.34
CA GLU A 112 18.11 14.29 33.46
C GLU A 112 18.16 13.49 34.77
N PRO A 113 18.59 12.22 34.74
CA PRO A 113 18.91 11.53 35.97
C PRO A 113 20.15 12.21 36.55
N LYS A 114 19.97 13.00 37.61
CA LYS A 114 21.08 13.38 38.48
C LYS A 114 21.52 12.16 39.26
N GLU A 115 22.45 11.42 38.70
CA GLU A 115 23.69 10.99 39.37
C GLU A 115 24.64 10.32 38.38
N GLY A 116 25.87 10.87 38.29
CA GLY A 116 27.00 10.32 37.54
C GLY A 116 27.30 11.05 36.23
N GLN A 117 28.19 12.05 36.29
CA GLN A 117 28.66 12.93 35.19
C GLN A 117 29.42 12.23 34.02
N ARG A 118 29.09 10.99 33.66
CA ARG A 118 29.71 10.27 32.51
C ARG A 118 28.72 9.57 31.56
N SER A 119 27.43 9.45 31.88
CA SER A 119 26.46 8.68 31.06
C SER A 119 25.49 9.52 30.21
N SER A 120 25.31 10.81 30.53
CA SER A 120 24.37 11.70 29.82
C SER A 120 24.80 12.01 28.36
N SER A 121 26.11 12.18 28.13
CA SER A 121 26.64 12.41 26.77
C SER A 121 26.42 11.22 25.86
N VAL A 122 26.62 10.00 26.36
CA VAL A 122 26.50 8.75 25.58
C VAL A 122 25.06 8.46 25.16
N VAL A 123 24.06 8.70 26.03
CA VAL A 123 22.63 8.47 25.69
C VAL A 123 22.12 9.51 24.70
N THR A 124 22.60 10.75 24.82
CA THR A 124 22.25 11.85 23.91
C THR A 124 22.94 11.67 22.56
N GLU A 125 24.23 11.30 22.55
CA GLU A 125 24.98 10.89 21.35
C GLU A 125 24.36 9.65 20.69
N LEU A 126 23.87 8.66 21.45
CA LEU A 126 23.17 7.49 20.90
C LEU A 126 21.85 7.87 20.24
N LYS A 127 21.08 8.82 20.80
CA LYS A 127 19.86 9.34 20.17
C LYS A 127 20.16 10.17 18.92
N GLU A 128 21.17 11.03 18.98
CA GLU A 128 21.61 11.84 17.84
C GLU A 128 22.22 11.00 16.71
N THR A 129 23.02 9.99 17.04
CA THR A 129 23.54 9.04 16.04
C THR A 129 22.42 8.22 15.43
N ARG A 130 21.42 7.79 16.22
CA ARG A 130 20.22 7.10 15.70
C ARG A 130 19.37 7.97 14.77
N LEU A 131 19.29 9.28 15.02
CA LEU A 131 18.60 10.25 14.16
C LEU A 131 19.37 10.53 12.86
N LYS A 132 20.69 10.75 12.94
CA LYS A 132 21.57 10.96 11.77
C LYS A 132 21.63 9.78 10.79
N ASN A 133 21.13 8.62 11.21
CA ASN A 133 21.15 7.37 10.48
C ASN A 133 19.88 7.13 9.64
N ILE A 134 18.90 8.02 9.71
CA ILE A 134 17.63 7.93 9.01
C ILE A 134 17.80 8.52 7.61
N VAL A 135 17.22 7.86 6.61
CA VAL A 135 17.10 8.44 5.27
C VAL A 135 16.01 9.50 5.31
N GLU A 136 16.39 10.75 5.59
CA GLU A 136 15.48 11.90 5.60
C GLU A 136 15.11 12.32 4.17
N ARG A 137 13.87 12.80 3.99
CA ARG A 137 13.42 13.40 2.73
C ARG A 137 13.62 14.92 2.74
N PRO A 138 13.94 15.54 1.59
CA PRO A 138 14.06 16.99 1.49
C PRO A 138 12.72 17.71 1.76
N SER A 139 12.83 19.00 2.11
CA SER A 139 11.68 19.84 2.46
C SER A 139 10.92 20.35 1.23
N LYS A 140 9.70 19.84 1.00
CA LYS A 140 8.55 20.35 0.20
C LYS A 140 8.95 21.30 -0.95
N SER A 141 8.86 20.81 -2.18
CA SER A 141 8.27 21.62 -3.26
C SER A 141 6.74 21.53 -3.18
N LEU A 142 6.04 22.65 -3.36
CA LEU A 142 4.57 22.68 -3.46
C LEU A 142 4.14 22.11 -4.81
N SER A 143 4.15 20.78 -4.95
CA SER A 143 3.39 19.96 -5.92
C SER A 143 4.11 18.63 -6.15
N LYS A 144 3.37 17.50 -6.17
CA LYS A 144 3.89 16.21 -6.65
C LYS A 144 4.45 16.26 -8.09
N SER A 145 4.15 17.31 -8.85
CA SER A 145 4.70 17.54 -10.18
C SER A 145 6.13 18.10 -10.20
N SER A 146 6.69 18.53 -9.07
CA SER A 146 8.03 19.15 -9.02
C SER A 146 9.13 18.25 -8.44
N GLU A 147 8.80 17.26 -7.60
CA GLU A 147 9.73 16.18 -7.23
C GLU A 147 9.40 14.93 -8.06
N CYS A 148 9.95 14.89 -9.28
CA CYS A 148 9.82 13.77 -10.21
C CYS A 148 10.64 12.57 -9.68
N THR A 149 10.18 11.89 -8.64
CA THR A 149 10.64 10.51 -8.39
C THR A 149 10.03 9.66 -9.50
N LEU A 150 10.81 9.44 -10.55
CA LEU A 150 10.48 8.47 -11.58
C LEU A 150 10.22 7.14 -10.87
N GLY A 151 9.03 6.56 -11.05
CA GLY A 151 8.67 5.27 -10.47
C GLY A 151 9.68 4.17 -10.84
N PRO A 152 9.62 2.98 -10.22
CA PRO A 152 10.51 1.91 -10.60
C PRO A 152 10.28 1.50 -12.06
N ARG A 153 11.36 1.12 -12.74
CA ARG A 153 11.27 0.52 -14.06
C ARG A 153 10.86 -0.95 -13.90
N GLU A 154 9.73 -1.34 -14.48
CA GLU A 154 9.21 -2.70 -14.38
C GLU A 154 8.82 -3.29 -15.75
N CYS A 155 8.72 -4.60 -15.83
CA CYS A 155 8.15 -5.34 -16.97
C CYS A 155 6.89 -6.06 -16.53
N ILE A 156 5.76 -5.79 -17.19
CA ILE A 156 4.45 -6.35 -16.81
C ILE A 156 3.88 -7.14 -17.98
N LEU A 157 3.62 -8.42 -17.75
CA LEU A 157 2.85 -9.26 -18.67
C LEU A 157 1.42 -9.37 -18.16
N ILE A 158 0.47 -8.77 -18.87
CA ILE A 158 -0.96 -8.98 -18.63
C ILE A 158 -1.43 -10.14 -19.51
N VAL A 159 -2.02 -11.14 -18.87
CA VAL A 159 -2.58 -12.33 -19.50
C VAL A 159 -4.10 -12.27 -19.40
N GLY A 160 -4.77 -12.09 -20.52
CA GLY A 160 -6.21 -11.88 -20.64
C GLY A 160 -6.56 -10.47 -21.14
N TRP A 161 -7.82 -10.30 -21.55
CA TRP A 161 -8.36 -9.04 -22.05
C TRP A 161 -9.79 -8.82 -21.56
N ARG A 162 -10.01 -7.74 -20.81
CA ARG A 162 -11.34 -7.36 -20.31
C ARG A 162 -11.74 -5.94 -20.70
N PRO A 163 -13.05 -5.62 -20.70
CA PRO A 163 -13.50 -4.24 -20.78
C PRO A 163 -12.81 -3.37 -19.71
N LYS A 164 -12.43 -2.14 -20.06
CA LYS A 164 -11.73 -1.17 -19.19
C LYS A 164 -10.29 -1.53 -18.80
N ILE A 165 -9.63 -2.45 -19.51
CA ILE A 165 -8.17 -2.66 -19.36
C ILE A 165 -7.36 -1.36 -19.58
N THR A 166 -7.87 -0.42 -20.35
CA THR A 166 -7.32 0.94 -20.52
C THR A 166 -7.12 1.67 -19.20
N ASP A 167 -8.05 1.53 -18.26
CA ASP A 167 -7.96 2.17 -16.94
C ASP A 167 -6.78 1.57 -16.17
N MET A 168 -6.60 0.24 -16.22
CA MET A 168 -5.46 -0.42 -15.58
C MET A 168 -4.12 0.01 -16.21
N ILE A 169 -4.06 0.14 -17.54
CA ILE A 169 -2.85 0.55 -18.25
C ILE A 169 -2.44 1.97 -17.87
N ARG A 170 -3.39 2.91 -17.84
CA ARG A 170 -3.14 4.29 -17.38
C ARG A 170 -2.68 4.31 -15.92
N GLU A 171 -3.30 3.48 -15.10
CA GLU A 171 -2.92 3.38 -13.70
C GLU A 171 -1.48 2.85 -13.55
N TYR A 172 -1.08 1.81 -14.29
CA TYR A 172 0.32 1.38 -14.33
C TYR A 172 1.25 2.49 -14.83
N ASP A 173 0.86 3.28 -15.83
CA ASP A 173 1.67 4.40 -16.32
C ASP A 173 1.92 5.47 -15.24
N ASN A 174 0.95 5.70 -14.35
CA ASN A 174 1.09 6.64 -13.23
C ASN A 174 2.10 6.14 -12.19
N TYR A 175 2.20 4.83 -11.96
CA TYR A 175 3.07 4.24 -10.95
C TYR A 175 4.50 3.94 -11.45
N LEU A 176 4.64 3.61 -12.73
CA LEU A 176 5.90 3.09 -13.27
C LEU A 176 6.79 4.21 -13.82
N GLY A 177 8.11 3.98 -13.79
CA GLY A 177 9.08 4.90 -14.36
C GLY A 177 9.29 4.74 -15.86
N PRO A 178 9.94 5.73 -16.51
CA PRO A 178 10.28 5.67 -17.92
C PRO A 178 11.06 4.43 -18.32
N GLY A 179 10.68 3.85 -19.46
CA GLY A 179 11.33 2.65 -20.01
C GLY A 179 10.74 1.34 -19.49
N SER A 180 9.64 1.42 -18.74
CA SER A 180 8.82 0.27 -18.36
C SER A 180 8.10 -0.32 -19.57
N VAL A 181 7.85 -1.62 -19.56
CA VAL A 181 7.24 -2.34 -20.70
C VAL A 181 6.03 -3.12 -20.21
N LEU A 182 4.93 -3.02 -20.95
CA LEU A 182 3.71 -3.76 -20.70
C LEU A 182 3.37 -4.60 -21.94
N GLU A 183 3.30 -5.91 -21.81
CA GLU A 183 2.86 -6.82 -22.88
C GLU A 183 1.50 -7.42 -22.53
N ILE A 184 0.60 -7.49 -23.50
CA ILE A 184 -0.75 -8.05 -23.31
C ILE A 184 -0.91 -9.29 -24.19
N LEU A 185 -1.03 -10.46 -23.57
CA LEU A 185 -1.37 -11.74 -24.19
C LEU A 185 -2.87 -12.02 -24.04
N SER A 186 -3.59 -12.22 -25.15
CA SER A 186 -5.01 -12.60 -25.13
C SER A 186 -5.44 -13.20 -26.48
N GLU A 187 -6.53 -13.97 -26.48
CA GLU A 187 -7.18 -14.48 -27.70
C GLU A 187 -7.87 -13.38 -28.50
N THR A 188 -8.29 -12.31 -27.83
CA THR A 188 -8.99 -11.19 -28.46
C THR A 188 -8.12 -10.58 -29.58
N PRO A 189 -8.62 -10.51 -30.84
CA PRO A 189 -7.87 -9.95 -31.96
C PRO A 189 -7.46 -8.49 -31.75
N ILE A 190 -6.31 -8.08 -32.32
CA ILE A 190 -5.77 -6.70 -32.16
C ILE A 190 -6.76 -5.64 -32.66
N THR A 191 -7.55 -5.95 -33.69
CA THR A 191 -8.58 -5.05 -34.25
C THR A 191 -9.66 -4.67 -33.22
N GLU A 192 -10.00 -5.61 -32.33
CA GLU A 192 -10.99 -5.43 -31.27
C GLU A 192 -10.39 -4.78 -30.01
N ARG A 193 -9.06 -4.68 -29.94
CA ARG A 193 -8.32 -3.96 -28.90
C ARG A 193 -8.23 -2.45 -29.15
N THR A 194 -9.14 -1.92 -29.97
CA THR A 194 -9.10 -0.58 -30.57
C THR A 194 -8.98 0.53 -29.55
N SER A 195 -9.50 0.35 -28.32
CA SER A 195 -9.38 1.33 -27.23
C SER A 195 -7.94 1.52 -26.72
N VAL A 196 -7.07 0.52 -26.85
CA VAL A 196 -5.65 0.56 -26.39
C VAL A 196 -4.69 0.71 -27.57
N VAL A 197 -5.02 0.12 -28.72
CA VAL A 197 -4.22 0.19 -29.95
C VAL A 197 -4.36 1.56 -30.62
N ASN A 198 -5.31 2.40 -30.19
CA ASN A 198 -5.44 3.77 -30.68
C ASN A 198 -4.12 4.53 -30.47
N PRO A 199 -3.51 5.10 -31.53
CA PRO A 199 -2.29 5.90 -31.41
C PRO A 199 -2.39 7.03 -30.39
N LEU A 200 -3.61 7.55 -30.19
CA LEU A 200 -3.90 8.59 -29.19
C LEU A 200 -3.71 8.12 -27.74
N MET A 201 -3.88 6.82 -27.45
CA MET A 201 -3.57 6.28 -26.12
C MET A 201 -2.07 6.12 -25.94
N GLN A 202 -1.38 5.56 -26.94
CA GLN A 202 0.07 5.41 -26.86
C GLN A 202 0.80 6.76 -26.73
N SER A 203 0.26 7.83 -27.33
CA SER A 203 0.81 9.18 -27.15
C SER A 203 0.49 9.83 -25.81
N GLN A 204 -0.50 9.32 -25.06
CA GLN A 204 -0.84 9.80 -23.71
C GLN A 204 -0.01 9.14 -22.62
N LEU A 205 0.52 7.94 -22.87
CA LEU A 205 1.36 7.22 -21.91
C LEU A 205 2.76 7.85 -21.86
N LYS A 206 3.23 8.14 -20.65
CA LYS A 206 4.51 8.85 -20.43
C LYS A 206 5.66 7.89 -20.15
N ASN A 207 5.38 6.78 -19.47
CA ASN A 207 6.37 5.93 -18.84
C ASN A 207 6.42 4.52 -19.44
N ILE A 208 5.26 3.96 -19.82
CA ILE A 208 5.14 2.58 -20.29
C ILE A 208 5.05 2.47 -21.81
N LYS A 209 5.70 1.44 -22.36
CA LYS A 209 5.49 0.99 -23.75
C LYS A 209 4.58 -0.23 -23.77
N VAL A 210 3.40 -0.11 -24.40
CA VAL A 210 2.43 -1.20 -24.53
C VAL A 210 2.65 -2.00 -25.81
N THR A 211 2.71 -3.32 -25.69
CA THR A 211 2.82 -4.28 -26.79
C THR A 211 1.72 -5.34 -26.69
N HIS A 212 1.34 -5.92 -27.82
CA HIS A 212 0.22 -6.85 -27.89
C HIS A 212 0.65 -8.15 -28.56
N LYS A 213 0.29 -9.29 -27.96
CA LYS A 213 0.39 -10.62 -28.54
C LYS A 213 -1.00 -11.26 -28.58
N VAL A 214 -1.32 -11.87 -29.73
CA VAL A 214 -2.53 -12.68 -29.89
C VAL A 214 -2.19 -14.13 -29.65
N GLY A 215 -2.98 -14.82 -28.84
CA GLY A 215 -2.85 -16.24 -28.58
C GLY A 215 -3.54 -16.67 -27.28
N CYS A 216 -3.81 -17.97 -27.15
CA CYS A 216 -4.51 -18.54 -26.02
C CYS A 216 -3.69 -18.48 -24.72
N PRO A 217 -4.17 -17.78 -23.67
CA PRO A 217 -3.55 -17.76 -22.35
C PRO A 217 -3.35 -19.13 -21.70
N MET A 218 -4.24 -20.07 -21.97
CA MET A 218 -4.22 -21.42 -21.39
C MET A 218 -3.32 -22.39 -22.17
N ASN A 219 -2.80 -21.99 -23.33
CA ASN A 219 -1.87 -22.79 -24.11
C ASN A 219 -0.43 -22.63 -23.57
N TYR A 220 0.20 -23.76 -23.21
CA TYR A 220 1.53 -23.77 -22.60
C TYR A 220 2.58 -23.06 -23.46
N ASP A 221 2.68 -23.38 -24.75
CA ASP A 221 3.72 -22.85 -25.63
C ASP A 221 3.54 -21.36 -25.88
N THR A 222 2.30 -20.92 -26.13
CA THR A 222 1.95 -19.50 -26.32
C THR A 222 2.34 -18.66 -25.10
N LEU A 223 1.95 -19.10 -23.90
CA LEU A 223 2.23 -18.42 -22.65
C LEU A 223 3.73 -18.43 -22.33
N LYS A 224 4.41 -19.56 -22.56
CA LYS A 224 5.85 -19.70 -22.39
C LYS A 224 6.61 -18.72 -23.28
N GLU A 225 6.25 -18.65 -24.55
CA GLU A 225 6.86 -17.69 -25.46
C GLU A 225 6.64 -16.26 -25.02
N ALA A 226 5.43 -15.89 -24.56
CA ALA A 226 5.15 -14.54 -24.08
C ALA A 226 6.04 -14.17 -22.88
N ILE A 227 6.10 -15.05 -21.85
CA ILE A 227 6.94 -14.85 -20.67
C ILE A 227 8.43 -14.73 -21.03
N ILE A 228 8.91 -15.55 -21.97
CA ILE A 228 10.31 -15.49 -22.43
C ILE A 228 10.56 -14.22 -23.26
N ASN A 229 9.62 -13.83 -24.12
CA ASN A 229 9.78 -12.69 -25.01
C ASN A 229 9.80 -11.37 -24.25
N ILE A 230 8.91 -11.17 -23.27
CA ILE A 230 8.93 -9.96 -22.44
C ILE A 230 10.24 -9.87 -21.63
N ARG A 231 10.74 -11.01 -21.13
CA ARG A 231 12.02 -11.06 -20.43
C ARG A 231 13.20 -10.73 -21.34
N LYS A 232 13.14 -11.14 -22.62
CA LYS A 232 14.16 -10.84 -23.63
C LYS A 232 14.06 -9.43 -24.18
N SER A 233 12.85 -8.87 -24.33
CA SER A 233 12.63 -7.53 -24.89
C SER A 233 13.08 -6.43 -23.94
N ALA A 234 13.13 -6.72 -22.63
CA ALA A 234 13.74 -5.90 -21.58
C ALA A 234 15.29 -5.79 -21.67
N LYS A 235 15.86 -5.79 -22.89
CA LYS A 235 17.28 -5.92 -23.28
C LYS A 235 18.35 -5.08 -22.53
N CYS A 236 18.02 -4.21 -21.57
CA CYS A 236 19.00 -3.34 -20.92
C CYS A 236 19.36 -3.66 -19.46
N ASP A 237 18.64 -4.50 -18.73
CA ASP A 237 19.08 -4.85 -17.37
C ASP A 237 18.46 -6.14 -16.86
N LYS A 238 19.30 -7.11 -16.46
CA LYS A 238 18.84 -8.32 -15.75
C LYS A 238 18.12 -7.98 -14.43
N ASN A 239 18.29 -6.76 -13.93
CA ASN A 239 17.70 -6.23 -12.70
C ASN A 239 16.28 -5.68 -12.85
N VAL A 240 15.72 -5.54 -14.06
CA VAL A 240 14.32 -5.09 -14.18
C VAL A 240 13.40 -6.23 -13.72
N PRO A 241 12.53 -6.01 -12.73
CA PRO A 241 11.61 -7.03 -12.27
C PRO A 241 10.54 -7.34 -13.30
N LEU A 242 10.14 -8.62 -13.36
CA LEU A 242 9.02 -9.10 -14.16
C LEU A 242 7.83 -9.38 -13.25
N SER A 243 6.67 -8.84 -13.60
CA SER A 243 5.39 -9.14 -12.97
C SER A 243 4.45 -9.75 -14.00
N VAL A 244 3.74 -10.81 -13.61
CA VAL A 244 2.76 -11.50 -14.47
C VAL A 244 1.39 -11.39 -13.80
N VAL A 245 0.45 -10.85 -14.55
CA VAL A 245 -0.86 -10.46 -14.07
C VAL A 245 -1.90 -11.17 -14.91
N VAL A 246 -2.66 -12.07 -14.30
CA VAL A 246 -3.72 -12.85 -14.94
C VAL A 246 -5.07 -12.19 -14.66
N ILE A 247 -5.80 -11.86 -15.71
CA ILE A 247 -7.14 -11.27 -15.65
C ILE A 247 -8.08 -12.06 -16.56
N SER A 248 -9.39 -11.87 -16.38
CA SER A 248 -10.36 -12.58 -17.21
C SER A 248 -10.22 -12.17 -18.67
N ASP A 249 -10.12 -13.15 -19.56
CA ASP A 249 -10.29 -12.91 -20.99
C ASP A 249 -11.77 -12.74 -21.33
N ARG A 250 -12.07 -12.04 -22.43
CA ARG A 250 -13.42 -11.61 -22.77
C ARG A 250 -14.38 -12.79 -22.88
N ASP A 251 -13.91 -13.88 -23.47
CA ASP A 251 -14.71 -15.08 -23.69
C ASP A 251 -15.06 -15.81 -22.38
N TRP A 252 -14.26 -15.60 -21.33
CA TRP A 252 -14.50 -16.21 -20.01
C TRP A 252 -15.62 -15.48 -19.25
N LEU A 253 -15.88 -14.22 -19.60
CA LEU A 253 -16.93 -13.40 -19.01
C LEU A 253 -18.34 -13.77 -19.50
N ILE A 254 -18.46 -14.59 -20.56
CA ILE A 254 -19.75 -15.00 -21.14
C ILE A 254 -20.36 -16.21 -20.37
N GLY A 255 -19.59 -16.84 -19.47
CA GLY A 255 -20.00 -18.01 -18.68
C GLY A 255 -20.29 -17.72 -17.20
N ASP A 256 -20.42 -18.78 -16.41
CA ASP A 256 -20.50 -18.70 -14.95
C ASP A 256 -19.19 -18.14 -14.36
N THR A 257 -19.30 -17.19 -13.45
CA THR A 257 -18.20 -16.63 -12.64
C THR A 257 -17.27 -17.72 -12.07
N VAL A 258 -17.83 -18.85 -11.62
CA VAL A 258 -17.06 -19.97 -11.08
C VAL A 258 -16.16 -20.61 -12.16
N GLN A 259 -16.63 -20.67 -13.41
CA GLN A 259 -15.85 -21.22 -14.51
C GLN A 259 -14.71 -20.27 -14.90
N ALA A 260 -14.96 -18.97 -14.93
CA ALA A 260 -13.93 -17.96 -15.18
C ALA A 260 -12.83 -18.03 -14.11
N ASP A 261 -13.19 -18.12 -12.83
CA ASP A 261 -12.23 -18.26 -11.72
C ASP A 261 -11.37 -19.54 -11.82
N LYS A 262 -11.94 -20.65 -12.31
CA LYS A 262 -11.17 -21.88 -12.58
C LYS A 262 -10.16 -21.68 -13.71
N GLN A 263 -10.53 -20.99 -14.78
CA GLN A 263 -9.63 -20.70 -15.91
C GLN A 263 -8.51 -19.73 -15.49
N LEU A 264 -8.83 -18.73 -14.68
CA LEU A 264 -7.89 -17.81 -14.05
C LEU A 264 -6.88 -18.57 -13.16
N ALA A 265 -7.39 -19.41 -12.26
CA ALA A 265 -6.57 -20.24 -11.39
C ALA A 265 -5.65 -21.18 -12.17
N TYR A 266 -6.17 -21.83 -13.22
CA TYR A 266 -5.40 -22.69 -14.10
C TYR A 266 -4.27 -21.92 -14.79
N THR A 267 -4.59 -20.76 -15.38
CA THR A 267 -3.62 -19.92 -16.09
C THR A 267 -2.53 -19.38 -15.16
N LEU A 268 -2.91 -19.00 -13.92
CA LEU A 268 -1.98 -18.56 -12.89
C LEU A 268 -0.98 -19.68 -12.51
N LEU A 269 -1.48 -20.89 -12.28
CA LEU A 269 -0.66 -22.07 -11.97
C LEU A 269 0.22 -22.47 -13.16
N LEU A 270 -0.30 -22.35 -14.38
CA LEU A 270 0.46 -22.61 -15.61
C LEU A 270 1.62 -21.63 -15.77
N ALA A 271 1.36 -20.33 -15.56
CA ALA A 271 2.39 -19.29 -15.57
C ALA A 271 3.48 -19.57 -14.51
N GLU A 272 3.10 -19.98 -13.30
CA GLU A 272 4.04 -20.35 -12.25
C GLU A 272 4.94 -21.51 -12.68
N ASN A 273 4.33 -22.58 -13.21
CA ASN A 273 5.04 -23.77 -13.66
C ASN A 273 6.05 -23.43 -14.77
N ILE A 274 5.63 -22.60 -15.73
CA ILE A 274 6.50 -22.13 -16.81
C ILE A 274 7.68 -21.33 -16.24
N CYS A 275 7.44 -20.41 -15.31
CA CYS A 275 8.49 -19.59 -14.71
C CYS A 275 9.50 -20.46 -13.96
N GLN A 276 9.03 -21.41 -13.16
CA GLN A 276 9.89 -22.36 -12.42
C GLN A 276 10.73 -23.24 -13.35
N LYS A 277 10.12 -23.82 -14.40
CA LYS A 277 10.84 -24.70 -15.34
C LYS A 277 11.91 -23.99 -16.16
N ASN A 278 11.79 -22.69 -16.36
CA ASN A 278 12.72 -21.90 -17.17
C ASN A 278 13.63 -21.00 -16.32
N ASP A 279 13.66 -21.18 -14.99
CA ASP A 279 14.42 -20.36 -14.02
C ASP A 279 14.19 -18.85 -14.18
N ILE A 280 12.94 -18.47 -14.46
CA ILE A 280 12.52 -17.07 -14.60
C ILE A 280 12.01 -16.59 -13.24
N LYS A 281 12.75 -15.68 -12.62
CA LYS A 281 12.31 -15.01 -11.39
C LYS A 281 11.23 -13.97 -11.74
N VAL A 282 10.07 -14.12 -11.13
CA VAL A 282 8.94 -13.19 -11.22
C VAL A 282 8.76 -12.55 -9.84
N GLN A 283 8.67 -11.23 -9.79
CA GLN A 283 8.47 -10.48 -8.55
C GLN A 283 7.03 -10.64 -8.05
N HIS A 284 6.06 -10.47 -8.93
CA HIS A 284 4.64 -10.60 -8.64
C HIS A 284 3.96 -11.51 -9.66
N LEU A 285 3.36 -12.60 -9.19
CA LEU A 285 2.51 -13.48 -10.00
C LEU A 285 1.11 -13.51 -9.38
N VAL A 286 0.19 -12.79 -10.02
CA VAL A 286 -1.10 -12.44 -9.42
C VAL A 286 -2.25 -12.66 -10.38
N SER A 287 -3.40 -13.11 -9.85
CA SER A 287 -4.65 -13.21 -10.62
C SER A 287 -5.78 -12.42 -9.98
N GLU A 288 -6.65 -11.85 -10.81
CA GLU A 288 -8.00 -11.50 -10.36
C GLU A 288 -8.77 -12.80 -10.11
N ILE A 289 -9.36 -12.97 -8.93
CA ILE A 289 -10.22 -14.12 -8.60
C ILE A 289 -11.35 -13.60 -7.73
N VAL A 290 -12.59 -13.85 -8.14
CA VAL A 290 -13.79 -13.36 -7.44
C VAL A 290 -14.06 -14.25 -6.20
N ASP A 291 -14.00 -15.56 -6.37
CA ASP A 291 -14.12 -16.54 -5.27
C ASP A 291 -12.86 -16.50 -4.38
N THR A 292 -12.99 -15.79 -3.26
CA THR A 292 -11.93 -15.69 -2.26
C THR A 292 -11.59 -17.02 -1.60
N GLY A 293 -12.51 -17.99 -1.58
CA GLY A 293 -12.28 -19.34 -1.09
C GLY A 293 -11.26 -20.07 -1.95
N LEU A 294 -11.48 -20.06 -3.27
CA LEU A 294 -10.54 -20.60 -4.25
C LEU A 294 -9.17 -19.89 -4.17
N GLY A 295 -9.16 -18.56 -4.15
CA GLY A 295 -7.93 -17.77 -4.02
C GLY A 295 -7.11 -18.10 -2.76
N LYS A 296 -7.79 -18.29 -1.61
CA LYS A 296 -7.14 -18.71 -0.35
C LYS A 296 -6.57 -20.13 -0.43
N GLN A 297 -7.24 -21.05 -1.12
CA GLN A 297 -6.71 -22.40 -1.33
C GLN A 297 -5.43 -22.39 -2.18
N ILE A 298 -5.43 -21.64 -3.29
CA ILE A 298 -4.27 -21.52 -4.18
C ILE A 298 -3.07 -20.94 -3.43
N THR A 299 -3.25 -19.82 -2.73
CA THR A 299 -2.16 -19.16 -2.00
C THR A 299 -1.63 -19.97 -0.81
N ARG A 300 -2.47 -20.85 -0.23
CA ARG A 300 -2.04 -21.80 0.81
C ARG A 300 -1.15 -22.91 0.25
N ILE A 301 -1.43 -23.39 -0.97
CA ILE A 301 -0.66 -24.45 -1.63
C ILE A 301 0.60 -23.89 -2.32
N ARG A 302 0.53 -22.65 -2.81
CA ARG A 302 1.59 -21.93 -3.53
C ARG A 302 1.74 -20.51 -2.97
N PRO A 303 2.58 -20.30 -1.95
CA PRO A 303 2.78 -18.98 -1.30
C PRO A 303 3.46 -17.90 -2.17
N SER A 304 4.05 -18.32 -3.29
CA SER A 304 4.56 -17.50 -4.39
C SER A 304 3.44 -16.73 -5.10
N LEU A 305 2.25 -17.32 -5.19
CA LEU A 305 1.10 -16.77 -5.89
C LEU A 305 0.33 -15.78 -5.02
N SER A 306 -0.36 -14.86 -5.67
CA SER A 306 -1.30 -13.95 -5.04
C SER A 306 -2.60 -13.89 -5.84
N PHE A 307 -3.70 -13.59 -5.18
CA PHE A 307 -4.97 -13.32 -5.84
C PHE A 307 -5.54 -12.00 -5.35
N ILE A 308 -6.33 -11.34 -6.19
CA ILE A 308 -7.00 -10.08 -5.89
C ILE A 308 -8.49 -10.26 -6.13
N GLY A 309 -9.27 -10.14 -5.06
CA GLY A 309 -10.73 -10.01 -5.11
C GLY A 309 -11.12 -8.55 -5.03
N ALA A 310 -10.90 -7.78 -6.10
CA ALA A 310 -11.12 -6.34 -6.08
C ALA A 310 -12.59 -5.98 -5.79
N GLU A 311 -13.54 -6.74 -6.34
CA GLU A 311 -14.98 -6.52 -6.12
C GLU A 311 -15.41 -6.73 -4.66
N GLU A 312 -14.87 -7.75 -3.98
CA GLU A 312 -15.08 -7.97 -2.53
C GLU A 312 -14.66 -6.73 -1.74
N VAL A 313 -13.44 -6.23 -1.98
CA VAL A 313 -12.88 -5.09 -1.26
C VAL A 313 -13.69 -3.82 -1.55
N MET A 314 -14.03 -3.56 -2.82
CA MET A 314 -14.83 -2.39 -3.19
C MET A 314 -16.24 -2.44 -2.60
N SER A 315 -16.82 -3.62 -2.44
CA SER A 315 -18.11 -3.79 -1.76
C SER A 315 -18.00 -3.41 -0.28
N LEU A 316 -16.89 -3.77 0.39
CA LEU A 316 -16.64 -3.38 1.79
C LEU A 316 -16.36 -1.88 1.93
N VAL A 317 -15.61 -1.28 1.01
CA VAL A 317 -15.42 0.19 0.96
C VAL A 317 -16.78 0.89 0.86
N THR A 318 -17.63 0.42 -0.05
CA THR A 318 -18.99 0.96 -0.25
C THR A 318 -19.81 0.85 1.04
N ALA A 319 -19.72 -0.27 1.75
CA ALA A 319 -20.41 -0.46 3.03
C ALA A 319 -19.91 0.53 4.10
N GLN A 320 -18.60 0.76 4.22
CA GLN A 320 -18.05 1.76 5.16
C GLN A 320 -18.49 3.18 4.81
N VAL A 321 -18.47 3.55 3.53
CA VAL A 321 -18.91 4.88 3.07
C VAL A 321 -20.41 5.08 3.30
N ALA A 322 -21.21 4.03 3.17
CA ALA A 322 -22.63 4.07 3.51
C ALA A 322 -22.87 4.28 5.01
N GLU A 323 -21.96 3.81 5.88
CA GLU A 323 -22.01 4.04 7.33
C GLU A 323 -21.52 5.45 7.72
N CYS A 324 -20.44 5.93 7.09
CA CYS A 324 -19.87 7.25 7.30
C CYS A 324 -19.42 7.86 5.97
N SER A 325 -20.18 8.84 5.46
CA SER A 325 -19.90 9.47 4.16
C SER A 325 -18.56 10.21 4.11
N GLU A 326 -18.03 10.66 5.25
CA GLU A 326 -16.73 11.34 5.34
C GLU A 326 -15.56 10.40 4.99
N LEU A 327 -15.71 9.09 5.21
CA LEU A 327 -14.71 8.09 4.81
C LEU A 327 -14.56 7.98 3.29
N ASN A 328 -15.51 8.50 2.51
CA ASN A 328 -15.38 8.53 1.05
C ASN A 328 -14.15 9.31 0.60
N GLU A 329 -13.85 10.44 1.25
CA GLU A 329 -12.69 11.25 0.89
C GLU A 329 -11.38 10.58 1.31
N VAL A 330 -11.39 9.83 2.42
CA VAL A 330 -10.26 8.99 2.85
C VAL A 330 -9.98 7.89 1.82
N TRP A 331 -11.00 7.15 1.40
CA TRP A 331 -10.82 6.05 0.45
C TRP A 331 -10.53 6.52 -0.98
N LYS A 332 -11.05 7.69 -1.38
CA LYS A 332 -10.69 8.31 -2.66
C LYS A 332 -9.20 8.59 -2.72
N ASP A 333 -8.64 9.20 -1.68
CA ASP A 333 -7.23 9.57 -1.59
C ASP A 333 -6.34 8.32 -1.54
N ILE A 334 -6.67 7.36 -0.65
CA ILE A 334 -5.96 6.06 -0.51
C ILE A 334 -5.92 5.23 -1.79
N LEU A 335 -6.94 5.36 -2.64
CA LEU A 335 -7.04 4.64 -3.91
C LEU A 335 -6.64 5.52 -5.10
N ASP A 336 -6.03 6.68 -4.90
CA ASP A 336 -5.56 7.55 -5.97
C ASP A 336 -4.04 7.57 -6.09
N ALA A 337 -3.53 7.40 -7.31
CA ALA A 337 -2.09 7.40 -7.60
C ALA A 337 -1.41 8.76 -7.32
N GLU A 338 -2.19 9.85 -7.33
CA GLU A 338 -1.73 11.19 -6.95
C GLU A 338 -1.92 11.48 -5.46
N GLY A 339 -2.54 10.58 -4.70
CA GLY A 339 -2.89 10.74 -3.29
C GLY A 339 -1.89 10.11 -2.30
N ASP A 340 -2.28 10.04 -1.05
CA ASP A 340 -1.59 9.25 -0.03
C ASP A 340 -2.01 7.79 -0.12
N GLU A 341 -1.06 6.86 -0.17
CA GLU A 341 -1.36 5.43 -0.32
C GLU A 341 -0.75 4.61 0.81
N ILE A 342 -1.23 3.37 0.93
CA ILE A 342 -0.67 2.40 1.87
C ILE A 342 0.49 1.68 1.19
N TYR A 343 1.68 1.81 1.79
CA TYR A 343 2.89 1.13 1.34
C TYR A 343 3.40 0.13 2.38
N ILE A 344 3.92 -0.99 1.90
CA ILE A 344 4.72 -1.93 2.70
C ILE A 344 6.18 -1.67 2.38
N LYS A 345 6.90 -0.99 3.28
CA LYS A 345 8.28 -0.56 3.06
C LYS A 345 9.25 -1.35 3.91
N GLU A 346 10.42 -1.63 3.38
CA GLU A 346 11.47 -2.34 4.12
C GLU A 346 11.82 -1.60 5.41
N VAL A 347 11.92 -2.33 6.52
CA VAL A 347 12.19 -1.70 7.83
C VAL A 347 13.55 -0.99 7.86
N GLY A 348 14.47 -1.38 6.97
CA GLY A 348 15.80 -0.78 6.83
C GLY A 348 15.81 0.71 6.46
N LEU A 349 14.70 1.25 5.93
CA LEU A 349 14.54 2.69 5.73
C LEU A 349 14.40 3.46 7.05
N TYR A 350 14.01 2.77 8.13
CA TYR A 350 13.68 3.35 9.43
C TYR A 350 14.61 2.89 10.54
N MET A 351 15.27 1.75 10.43
CA MET A 351 16.17 1.23 11.46
C MET A 351 17.40 0.55 10.88
N LYS A 352 18.45 0.42 11.70
CA LYS A 352 19.65 -0.35 11.37
C LYS A 352 19.61 -1.73 12.00
N GLU A 353 20.39 -2.64 11.41
CA GLU A 353 20.55 -4.00 11.91
C GLU A 353 21.02 -4.00 13.38
N GLY A 354 20.36 -4.81 14.22
CA GLY A 354 20.66 -4.92 15.64
C GLY A 354 20.02 -3.83 16.54
N GLU A 355 19.35 -2.83 15.99
CA GLU A 355 18.60 -1.86 16.80
C GLU A 355 17.35 -2.49 17.42
N LYS A 356 17.17 -2.35 18.73
CA LYS A 356 15.92 -2.68 19.42
C LYS A 356 15.06 -1.43 19.50
N ILE A 357 14.08 -1.31 18.61
CA ILE A 357 13.25 -0.12 18.45
C ILE A 357 11.77 -0.43 18.73
N SER A 358 11.09 0.49 19.39
CA SER A 358 9.65 0.42 19.63
C SER A 358 8.84 0.89 18.42
N PHE A 359 7.55 0.55 18.37
CA PHE A 359 6.68 1.07 17.31
C PHE A 359 6.58 2.60 17.36
N THR A 360 6.50 3.19 18.55
CA THR A 360 6.47 4.66 18.71
C THR A 360 7.71 5.31 18.12
N GLU A 361 8.91 4.76 18.36
CA GLU A 361 10.14 5.27 17.78
C GLU A 361 10.12 5.13 16.24
N LEU A 362 9.67 3.99 15.70
CA LEU A 362 9.49 3.84 14.24
C LEU A 362 8.51 4.87 13.68
N SER A 363 7.40 5.14 14.38
CA SER A 363 6.45 6.19 13.99
C SER A 363 7.09 7.58 13.96
N GLU A 364 7.92 7.93 14.95
CA GLU A 364 8.67 9.21 14.93
C GLU A 364 9.63 9.29 13.74
N ARG A 365 10.28 8.18 13.37
CA ARG A 365 11.18 8.13 12.21
C ARG A 365 10.40 8.22 10.88
N ALA A 366 9.21 7.63 10.82
CA ALA A 366 8.32 7.75 9.66
C ALA A 366 7.84 9.20 9.44
N VAL A 367 7.60 9.96 10.51
CA VAL A 367 7.23 11.39 10.42
C VAL A 367 8.33 12.21 9.72
N LEU A 368 9.62 11.91 9.97
CA LEU A 368 10.74 12.58 9.28
C LEU A 368 10.73 12.33 7.76
N ARG A 369 10.05 11.27 7.31
CA ARG A 369 9.86 10.92 5.91
C ARG A 369 8.51 11.38 5.35
N ARG A 370 7.70 12.07 6.16
CA ARG A 370 6.32 12.49 5.86
C ARG A 370 5.39 11.31 5.65
N GLU A 371 5.46 10.38 6.58
CA GLU A 371 4.73 9.13 6.51
C GLU A 371 4.04 8.88 7.84
N VAL A 372 2.90 8.20 7.80
CA VAL A 372 2.22 7.70 8.99
C VAL A 372 2.49 6.22 9.13
N ALA A 373 3.28 5.80 10.11
CA ALA A 373 3.40 4.38 10.44
C ALA A 373 2.09 3.87 11.07
N ILE A 374 1.42 2.95 10.37
CA ILE A 374 0.14 2.37 10.80
C ILE A 374 0.27 0.93 11.33
N GLY A 375 1.40 0.28 11.05
CA GLY A 375 1.67 -1.09 11.49
C GLY A 375 3.00 -1.61 10.98
N TYR A 376 3.23 -2.91 11.14
CA TYR A 376 4.39 -3.61 10.61
C TYR A 376 4.02 -5.02 10.12
N VAL A 377 4.86 -5.60 9.28
CA VAL A 377 4.80 -6.99 8.86
C VAL A 377 5.98 -7.71 9.51
N LYS A 378 5.69 -8.74 10.30
CA LYS A 378 6.68 -9.64 10.90
C LYS A 378 6.27 -11.09 10.68
N ASP A 379 7.20 -11.97 10.31
CA ASP A 379 6.91 -13.39 10.05
C ASP A 379 5.75 -13.59 9.06
N GLN A 380 5.67 -12.75 8.03
CA GLN A 380 4.58 -12.69 7.04
C GLN A 380 3.18 -12.40 7.61
N LYS A 381 3.09 -11.92 8.85
CA LYS A 381 1.86 -11.48 9.51
C LYS A 381 1.84 -9.96 9.66
N GLN A 382 0.73 -9.36 9.25
CA GLN A 382 0.52 -7.93 9.39
C GLN A 382 -0.07 -7.58 10.77
N HIS A 383 0.54 -6.60 11.43
CA HIS A 383 0.16 -6.05 12.72
C HIS A 383 -0.20 -4.57 12.55
N ILE A 384 -1.50 -4.28 12.39
CA ILE A 384 -2.03 -2.91 12.24
C ILE A 384 -2.48 -2.37 13.60
N ASN A 385 -2.07 -1.14 13.93
CA ASN A 385 -2.25 -0.51 15.25
C ASN A 385 -1.85 -1.47 16.40
N PRO A 386 -0.54 -1.75 16.57
CA PRO A 386 -0.07 -2.65 17.61
C PRO A 386 -0.37 -2.08 19.01
N THR A 387 -0.72 -2.95 19.97
CA THR A 387 -1.17 -2.54 21.32
C THR A 387 -0.04 -2.00 22.20
N ASN A 388 1.12 -2.66 22.23
CA ASN A 388 2.25 -2.26 23.08
C ASN A 388 3.25 -1.39 22.31
N LYS A 389 2.86 -0.16 21.95
CA LYS A 389 3.65 0.71 21.06
C LYS A 389 5.03 1.11 21.61
N LEU A 390 5.16 1.19 22.94
CA LEU A 390 6.39 1.59 23.62
C LEU A 390 7.37 0.44 23.84
N GLN A 391 6.92 -0.82 23.75
CA GLN A 391 7.82 -1.95 23.96
C GLN A 391 8.72 -2.15 22.72
N PRO A 392 10.02 -2.44 22.90
CA PRO A 392 10.91 -2.74 21.79
C PRO A 392 10.40 -3.95 20.99
N LEU A 393 10.28 -3.76 19.68
CA LEU A 393 9.97 -4.82 18.75
C LEU A 393 11.26 -5.58 18.40
N SER A 394 11.15 -6.89 18.23
CA SER A 394 12.24 -7.71 17.68
C SER A 394 12.00 -7.86 16.18
N LEU A 395 12.31 -6.82 15.41
CA LEU A 395 12.21 -6.82 13.95
C LEU A 395 13.54 -7.22 13.33
N GLU A 396 13.47 -8.02 12.26
CA GLU A 396 14.61 -8.36 11.41
C GLU A 396 14.64 -7.45 10.18
N MET A 397 15.78 -7.33 9.51
CA MET A 397 15.89 -6.46 8.31
C MET A 397 15.02 -6.94 7.13
N THR A 398 14.52 -8.18 7.18
CA THR A 398 13.54 -8.74 6.24
C THR A 398 12.10 -8.35 6.56
N ASP A 399 11.84 -7.77 7.73
CA ASP A 399 10.53 -7.26 8.12
C ASP A 399 10.23 -5.92 7.42
N SER A 400 8.98 -5.49 7.51
CA SER A 400 8.53 -4.27 6.82
C SER A 400 7.68 -3.39 7.72
N LEU A 401 7.76 -2.07 7.53
CA LEU A 401 6.86 -1.11 8.12
C LEU A 401 5.69 -0.86 7.16
N ILE A 402 4.48 -0.77 7.70
CA ILE A 402 3.29 -0.41 6.94
C ILE A 402 3.02 1.07 7.19
N VAL A 403 3.07 1.87 6.13
CA VAL A 403 2.94 3.32 6.22
C VAL A 403 1.86 3.85 5.28
N ILE A 404 1.24 4.98 5.64
CA ILE A 404 0.54 5.85 4.70
C ILE A 404 1.53 6.92 4.25
N SER A 405 1.71 7.06 2.94
CA SER A 405 2.74 7.92 2.35
C SER A 405 2.33 8.35 0.95
N GLU A 406 2.73 9.53 0.54
CA GLU A 406 2.56 10.03 -0.83
C GLU A 406 3.39 9.25 -1.87
N PHE A 407 4.47 8.61 -1.43
CA PHE A 407 5.46 7.99 -2.32
C PHE A 407 5.87 6.59 -1.87
N GLU A 408 6.25 5.74 -2.83
CA GLU A 408 6.71 4.36 -2.59
C GLU A 408 8.10 4.26 -1.94
N GLY A 409 9.05 5.12 -2.33
CA GLY A 409 10.47 5.05 -1.90
C GLY A 409 10.78 5.55 -0.50
#